data_AF-A0A1M6AX86-F1
#
_entry.id   AF-A0A1M6AX86-F1
#
_cell.length_a   1.000
_cell.length_b   1.000
_cell.length_c   1.000
_cell.angle_alpha   90.00
_cell.angle_beta   90.00
_cell.angle_gamma   90.00
#
_symmetry.space_group_name_H-M   'P 1'
#
loop_
_entity.id
_entity.type
_entity.pdbx_description
1 polymer ?
#
loop_
_entity_poly.entity_id
_entity_poly.type
_entity_poly.pdbx_seq_one_letter_code
_entity_poly.pdbx_strand_id
1 'polypeptide(L)'
;MKKSVDILGLQVISISEGKELGSVKGLVINSSEGSVAALIIDDGKWYLGAKLLPFSAIAGIGEYAVTVEGSDEVLSVSTAPDYEKLLAADIRIIDTKIVTKTGRILGKVVEFNIDENGKIVACDIEDVKGEALTLAAQRVITFGKQVTVIAEEDAFITETTVPVTKEPPVQPKEEVAPAPVVKTALPVEAAEKQQEEPEKKVDDKHRKFLLGKKASRRIETDNGVIIVDQGGEITEEVLQKAKLAGKFVELSMNIQ
;
A
#
# COMPACT_ATOMS: atom_id res chain seq x y z
N MET A 1 4.59 14.08 4.82
CA MET A 1 3.31 13.36 4.75
C MET A 1 3.61 11.87 4.74
N LYS A 2 2.88 11.08 5.51
CA LYS A 2 3.03 9.61 5.63
C LYS A 2 1.69 8.95 5.32
N LYS A 3 1.69 7.80 4.63
CA LYS A 3 0.46 7.01 4.43
C LYS A 3 0.13 6.23 5.68
N SER A 4 -1.13 5.86 5.88
CA SER A 4 -1.50 5.06 7.04
C SER A 4 -0.82 3.69 7.04
N VAL A 5 -0.67 3.06 5.86
CA VAL A 5 0.08 1.80 5.70
C VAL A 5 1.56 1.91 6.04
N ASP A 6 2.16 3.09 5.93
CA ASP A 6 3.57 3.28 6.29
C ASP A 6 3.76 3.27 7.82
N ILE A 7 2.69 3.50 8.59
CA ILE A 7 2.71 3.53 10.06
C ILE A 7 2.27 2.18 10.64
N LEU A 8 1.34 1.50 9.96
CA LEU A 8 0.84 0.20 10.36
C LEU A 8 1.96 -0.85 10.29
N GLY A 9 2.12 -1.61 11.37
CA GLY A 9 3.14 -2.65 11.51
C GLY A 9 4.51 -2.15 11.92
N LEU A 10 4.74 -0.84 12.02
CA LEU A 10 6.00 -0.30 12.54
C LEU A 10 6.19 -0.66 14.01
N GLN A 11 7.45 -0.87 14.38
CA GLN A 11 7.83 -1.09 15.77
C GLN A 11 7.87 0.23 16.53
N VAL A 12 7.39 0.23 17.77
CA VAL A 12 7.46 1.38 18.67
C VAL A 12 8.67 1.23 19.57
N ILE A 13 9.58 2.21 19.53
CA ILE A 13 10.85 2.17 20.26
C ILE A 13 10.97 3.37 21.19
N SER A 14 11.30 3.12 22.46
CA SER A 14 11.70 4.17 23.40
C SER A 14 13.15 4.57 23.15
N ILE A 15 13.37 5.88 23.01
CA ILE A 15 14.69 6.49 22.82
C ILE A 15 15.52 6.39 24.12
N SER A 16 14.93 6.76 25.26
CA SER A 16 15.64 6.78 26.55
C SER A 16 16.02 5.39 27.04
N GLU A 17 15.16 4.40 26.78
CA GLU A 17 15.37 3.02 27.25
C GLU A 17 16.03 2.11 26.20
N GLY A 18 16.06 2.52 24.93
CA GLY A 18 16.54 1.69 23.82
C GLY A 18 15.73 0.39 23.65
N LYS A 19 14.43 0.44 23.97
CA LYS A 19 13.57 -0.73 24.11
C LYS A 19 12.38 -0.69 23.15
N GLU A 20 12.07 -1.83 22.56
CA GLU A 20 10.84 -2.04 21.81
C GLU A 20 9.64 -2.19 22.76
N LEU A 21 8.63 -1.36 22.56
CA LEU A 21 7.42 -1.28 23.37
C LEU A 21 6.25 -2.09 22.78
N GLY A 22 6.36 -2.45 21.50
CA GLY A 22 5.37 -3.23 20.75
C GLY A 22 5.32 -2.79 19.28
N SER A 23 4.27 -3.22 18.58
CA SER A 23 4.03 -2.91 17.16
C SER A 23 2.72 -2.13 16.96
N VAL A 24 2.67 -1.27 15.95
CA VAL A 24 1.45 -0.52 15.61
C VAL A 24 0.45 -1.43 14.89
N LYS A 25 -0.69 -1.70 15.52
CA LYS A 25 -1.76 -2.55 14.97
C LYS A 25 -2.87 -1.76 14.27
N GLY A 26 -3.04 -0.50 14.64
CA GLY A 26 -4.15 0.32 14.16
C GLY A 26 -3.98 1.79 14.52
N LEU A 27 -4.86 2.63 13.96
CA LEU A 27 -4.92 4.05 14.24
C LEU A 27 -6.30 4.38 14.83
N VAL A 28 -6.32 5.19 15.88
CA VAL A 28 -7.53 5.73 16.50
C VAL A 28 -7.81 7.09 15.88
N ILE A 29 -8.97 7.23 15.24
CA ILE A 29 -9.34 8.45 14.50
C ILE A 29 -10.24 9.34 15.37
N ASN A 30 -9.90 10.62 15.47
CA ASN A 30 -10.79 11.65 15.97
C ASN A 30 -11.60 12.25 14.80
N SER A 31 -12.87 11.83 14.65
CA SER A 31 -13.74 12.36 13.61
C SER A 31 -14.04 13.85 13.78
N SER A 32 -13.99 14.41 14.99
CA SER A 32 -14.30 15.82 15.23
C SER A 32 -13.18 16.73 14.72
N GLU A 33 -11.93 16.27 14.80
CA GLU A 33 -10.75 17.04 14.38
C GLU A 33 -10.22 16.62 13.00
N GLY A 34 -10.62 15.45 12.50
CA GLY A 34 -10.09 14.89 11.25
C GLY A 34 -8.61 14.51 11.38
N SER A 35 -8.25 13.92 12.51
CA SER A 35 -6.87 13.57 12.86
C SER A 35 -6.78 12.16 13.45
N VAL A 36 -5.57 11.61 13.44
CA VAL A 36 -5.21 10.43 14.22
C VAL A 36 -4.92 10.89 15.66
N ALA A 37 -5.74 10.43 16.60
CA ALA A 37 -5.59 10.78 18.01
C ALA A 37 -4.52 9.93 18.71
N ALA A 38 -4.44 8.64 18.36
CA ALA A 38 -3.51 7.69 18.93
C ALA A 38 -3.25 6.49 18.00
N LEU A 39 -2.16 5.78 18.24
CA LEU A 39 -1.84 4.50 17.63
C LEU A 39 -2.17 3.37 18.61
N ILE A 40 -2.74 2.27 18.11
CA ILE A 40 -3.00 1.07 18.90
C ILE A 40 -1.75 0.21 18.88
N ILE A 41 -1.19 -0.06 20.06
CA ILE A 41 0.06 -0.80 20.22
C ILE A 41 -0.22 -2.22 20.70
N ASP A 42 0.38 -3.19 20.02
CA ASP A 42 0.37 -4.60 20.38
C ASP A 42 1.75 -5.00 20.93
N ASP A 43 1.84 -5.26 22.23
CA ASP A 43 3.05 -5.75 22.91
C ASP A 43 3.01 -7.27 23.16
N GLY A 44 2.11 -7.98 22.50
CA GLY A 44 1.87 -9.41 22.68
C GLY A 44 1.05 -9.75 23.94
N LYS A 45 0.75 -8.77 24.80
CA LYS A 45 -0.01 -8.98 26.05
C LYS A 45 -1.44 -8.46 25.90
N TRP A 46 -2.11 -8.85 24.82
CA TRP A 46 -3.49 -8.46 24.51
C TRP A 46 -4.48 -8.71 25.66
N TYR A 47 -4.22 -9.71 26.51
CA TYR A 47 -5.03 -10.06 27.68
C TYR A 47 -4.95 -9.04 28.82
N LEU A 48 -3.96 -8.12 28.80
CA LEU A 48 -3.85 -7.01 29.75
C LEU A 48 -4.59 -5.73 29.26
N GLY A 49 -5.29 -5.84 28.13
CA GLY A 49 -5.99 -4.73 27.51
C GLY A 49 -5.17 -4.05 26.42
N ALA A 50 -5.83 -3.19 25.64
CA ALA A 50 -5.19 -2.46 24.57
C ALA A 50 -4.30 -1.34 25.13
N LYS A 51 -3.14 -1.17 24.49
CA LYS A 51 -2.24 -0.04 24.71
C LYS A 51 -2.41 0.97 23.60
N LEU A 52 -2.29 2.23 23.97
CA LEU A 52 -2.42 3.37 23.07
C LEU A 52 -1.21 4.26 23.19
N LEU A 53 -0.72 4.73 22.05
CA LEU A 53 0.29 5.77 21.97
C LEU A 53 -0.35 7.04 21.42
N PRO A 54 -0.57 8.09 22.24
CA PRO A 54 -1.01 9.39 21.75
C PRO A 54 -0.16 9.88 20.59
N PHE A 55 -0.79 10.43 19.54
CA PHE A 55 -0.02 10.92 18.39
C PHE A 55 0.93 12.07 18.79
N SER A 56 0.52 12.89 19.76
CA SER A 56 1.33 13.98 20.31
C SER A 56 2.59 13.54 21.06
N ALA A 57 2.65 12.28 21.50
CA ALA A 57 3.80 11.71 22.22
C ALA A 57 4.86 11.11 21.28
N ILE A 58 4.56 11.04 19.98
CA ILE A 58 5.47 10.51 18.98
C ILE A 58 6.58 11.53 18.72
N ALA A 59 7.83 11.12 18.97
CA ALA A 59 9.00 11.92 18.65
C ALA A 59 9.34 11.85 17.14
N GLY A 60 9.03 10.72 16.48
CA GLY A 60 9.26 10.56 15.04
C GLY A 60 8.64 9.30 14.44
N ILE A 61 8.31 9.37 13.15
CA ILE A 61 7.80 8.24 12.35
C ILE A 61 8.80 7.95 11.22
N GLY A 62 9.64 6.95 11.43
CA GLY A 62 10.66 6.52 10.48
C GLY A 62 10.13 5.64 9.36
N GLU A 63 11.05 4.92 8.71
CA GLU A 63 10.74 3.85 7.74
C GLU A 63 10.56 2.49 8.44
N TYR A 64 11.25 2.28 9.57
CA TYR A 64 11.29 1.00 10.28
C TYR A 64 10.63 1.04 11.66
N ALA A 65 10.51 2.22 12.26
CA ALA A 65 10.02 2.36 13.61
C ALA A 65 9.36 3.73 13.86
N VAL A 66 8.43 3.74 14.81
CA VAL A 66 7.93 4.93 15.49
C VAL A 66 8.71 5.09 16.78
N THR A 67 9.26 6.28 17.02
CA THR A 67 10.09 6.56 18.21
C THR A 67 9.35 7.44 19.20
N VAL A 68 9.51 7.15 20.49
CA VAL A 68 8.95 7.91 21.62
C VAL A 68 10.05 8.16 22.66
N GLU A 69 9.91 9.18 23.50
CA GLU A 69 10.92 9.49 24.52
C GLU A 69 11.09 8.35 25.54
N GLY A 70 9.97 7.86 26.10
CA GLY A 70 9.94 6.88 27.19
C GLY A 70 8.80 5.86 27.05
N SER A 71 8.87 4.79 27.83
CA SER A 71 7.79 3.79 27.87
C SER A 71 6.52 4.28 28.57
N ASP A 72 6.64 5.32 29.39
CA ASP A 72 5.58 6.04 30.08
C ASP A 72 4.63 6.81 29.15
N GLU A 73 5.05 7.10 27.92
CA GLU A 73 4.21 7.69 26.87
C GLU A 73 3.13 6.73 26.34
N VAL A 74 3.30 5.42 26.56
CA VAL A 74 2.32 4.41 26.15
C VAL A 74 1.27 4.23 27.25
N LEU A 75 0.05 4.64 26.94
CA LEU A 75 -1.09 4.62 27.85
C LEU A 75 -1.88 3.31 27.75
N SER A 76 -2.55 2.93 28.84
CA SER A 76 -3.59 1.90 28.80
C SER A 76 -4.94 2.54 28.49
N VAL A 77 -5.80 1.86 27.74
CA VAL A 77 -7.18 2.34 27.50
C VAL A 77 -7.92 2.63 28.81
N SER A 78 -7.70 1.81 29.84
CA SER A 78 -8.34 1.95 31.15
C SER A 78 -8.03 3.28 31.86
N THR A 79 -6.89 3.89 31.55
CA THR A 79 -6.43 5.14 32.17
C THR A 79 -6.76 6.38 31.35
N ALA A 80 -7.40 6.23 30.18
CA ALA A 80 -7.57 7.32 29.23
C ALA A 80 -9.00 7.33 28.64
N PRO A 81 -9.98 7.92 29.37
CA PRO A 81 -11.41 7.87 29.02
C PRO A 81 -11.74 8.60 27.71
N ASP A 82 -10.91 9.57 27.30
CA ASP A 82 -11.11 10.29 26.04
C ASP A 82 -10.87 9.38 24.83
N TYR A 83 -9.86 8.51 24.89
CA TYR A 83 -9.62 7.52 23.83
C TYR A 83 -10.62 6.37 23.87
N GLU A 84 -11.15 6.00 25.04
CA GLU A 84 -12.20 4.99 25.15
C GLU A 84 -13.44 5.37 24.32
N LYS A 85 -13.83 6.65 24.34
CA LYS A 85 -14.93 7.16 23.51
C LYS A 85 -14.63 7.05 22.01
N LEU A 86 -13.41 7.39 21.60
CA LEU A 86 -12.98 7.32 20.19
C LEU A 86 -12.92 5.87 19.70
N LEU A 87 -12.43 4.94 20.55
CA LEU A 87 -12.43 3.51 20.28
C LEU A 87 -13.85 2.94 20.19
N ALA A 88 -14.74 3.33 21.09
CA ALA A 88 -16.14 2.91 21.08
C ALA A 88 -16.89 3.43 19.85
N ALA A 89 -16.52 4.62 19.34
CA ALA A 89 -17.05 5.14 18.09
C ALA A 89 -16.65 4.29 16.87
N ASP A 90 -15.53 3.55 16.95
CA ASP A 90 -15.03 2.63 15.91
C ASP A 90 -15.04 3.33 14.53
N ILE A 91 -14.48 4.54 14.50
CA ILE A 91 -14.37 5.33 13.28
C ILE A 91 -13.30 4.69 12.41
N ARG A 92 -13.66 4.41 11.16
CA ARG A 92 -12.76 3.89 10.14
C ARG A 92 -12.75 4.84 8.97
N ILE A 93 -11.64 4.88 8.27
CA ILE A 93 -11.49 5.70 7.07
C ILE A 93 -11.37 4.79 5.86
N ILE A 94 -10.41 3.85 5.91
CA ILE A 94 -10.23 2.81 4.91
C ILE A 94 -11.51 1.95 4.79
N ASP A 95 -11.86 1.58 3.56
CA ASP A 95 -13.06 0.83 3.16
C ASP A 95 -14.40 1.51 3.44
N THR A 96 -14.42 2.78 3.85
CA THR A 96 -15.67 3.53 3.97
C THR A 96 -16.20 3.99 2.62
N LYS A 97 -17.52 3.97 2.46
CA LYS A 97 -18.18 4.50 1.27
C LYS A 97 -18.15 6.02 1.30
N ILE A 98 -17.79 6.63 0.19
CA ILE A 98 -17.78 8.08 0.05
C ILE A 98 -19.15 8.52 -0.43
N VAL A 99 -19.79 9.38 0.34
CA VAL A 99 -21.14 9.87 0.06
C VAL A 99 -21.16 11.39 0.03
N THR A 100 -21.78 11.98 -0.97
CA THR A 100 -21.99 13.44 -1.03
C THR A 100 -23.12 13.86 -0.08
N LYS A 101 -23.21 15.16 0.23
CA LYS A 101 -24.40 15.73 0.90
C LYS A 101 -25.73 15.39 0.21
N THR A 102 -25.69 15.19 -1.11
CA THR A 102 -26.87 14.83 -1.93
C THR A 102 -27.20 13.33 -1.89
N GLY A 103 -26.39 12.51 -1.22
CA GLY A 103 -26.61 11.07 -1.07
C GLY A 103 -26.07 10.22 -2.23
N ARG A 104 -25.25 10.78 -3.12
CA ARG A 104 -24.58 10.01 -4.18
C ARG A 104 -23.35 9.31 -3.64
N ILE A 105 -23.15 8.06 -4.05
CA ILE A 105 -21.96 7.29 -3.72
C ILE A 105 -20.91 7.53 -4.80
N LEU A 106 -19.73 7.98 -4.39
CA LEU A 106 -18.60 8.29 -5.27
C LEU A 106 -17.52 7.20 -5.27
N GLY A 107 -17.72 6.13 -4.53
CA GLY A 107 -16.74 5.05 -4.39
C GLY A 107 -16.39 4.76 -2.94
N LYS A 108 -15.15 4.31 -2.72
CA LYS A 108 -14.63 3.90 -1.41
C LYS A 108 -13.26 4.52 -1.14
N VAL A 109 -12.94 4.75 0.12
CA VAL A 109 -11.58 5.17 0.51
C VAL A 109 -10.67 3.94 0.57
N VAL A 110 -9.52 4.01 -0.09
CA VAL A 110 -8.51 2.94 -0.12
C VAL A 110 -7.36 3.25 0.84
N GLU A 111 -6.96 4.51 0.94
CA GLU A 111 -5.82 4.92 1.75
C GLU A 111 -6.01 6.37 2.24
N PHE A 112 -5.26 6.78 3.27
CA PHE A 112 -5.20 8.18 3.67
C PHE A 112 -3.79 8.61 4.07
N ASN A 113 -3.55 9.92 3.92
CA ASN A 113 -2.28 10.56 4.18
C ASN A 113 -2.41 11.46 5.41
N ILE A 114 -1.39 11.40 6.26
CA ILE A 114 -1.30 12.10 7.54
C ILE A 114 -0.10 13.05 7.48
N ASP A 115 -0.25 14.24 8.06
CA ASP A 115 0.86 15.17 8.28
C ASP A 115 1.67 14.82 9.54
N GLU A 116 2.67 15.64 9.84
CA GLU A 116 3.56 15.45 11.00
C GLU A 116 2.86 15.64 12.35
N ASN A 117 1.69 16.29 12.37
CA ASN A 117 0.89 16.54 13.57
C ASN A 117 -0.25 15.52 13.75
N GLY A 118 -0.35 14.52 12.86
CA GLY A 118 -1.41 13.53 12.93
C GLY A 118 -2.69 13.95 12.20
N LYS A 119 -2.70 15.09 11.52
CA LYS A 119 -3.87 15.56 10.78
C LYS A 119 -3.98 14.86 9.44
N ILE A 120 -5.18 14.45 9.08
CA ILE A 120 -5.45 13.82 7.80
C ILE A 120 -5.51 14.92 6.73
N VAL A 121 -4.66 14.82 5.73
CA VAL A 121 -4.51 15.83 4.67
C VAL A 121 -5.15 15.42 3.35
N ALA A 122 -5.15 14.13 3.04
CA ALA A 122 -5.75 13.59 1.83
C ALA A 122 -6.19 12.13 2.03
N CYS A 123 -7.14 11.68 1.23
CA CYS A 123 -7.60 10.30 1.14
C CYS A 123 -7.46 9.84 -0.32
N ASP A 124 -6.82 8.70 -0.55
CA ASP A 124 -6.83 8.04 -1.85
C ASP A 124 -8.10 7.19 -1.92
N ILE A 125 -8.85 7.34 -3.00
CA ILE A 125 -10.18 6.79 -3.19
C ILE A 125 -10.23 6.01 -4.50
N GLU A 126 -11.12 5.03 -4.55
CA GLU A 126 -11.44 4.26 -5.75
C GLU A 126 -12.89 4.54 -6.11
N ASP A 127 -13.11 5.16 -7.28
CA ASP A 127 -14.46 5.43 -7.79
C ASP A 127 -15.20 4.13 -8.15
N VAL A 128 -16.50 4.19 -8.41
CA VAL A 128 -17.34 3.06 -8.86
C VAL A 128 -16.83 2.38 -10.13
N LYS A 129 -15.97 3.06 -10.91
CA LYS A 129 -15.31 2.52 -12.11
C LYS A 129 -13.96 1.84 -11.83
N GLY A 130 -13.46 1.88 -10.60
CA GLY A 130 -12.14 1.38 -10.24
C GLY A 130 -10.99 2.36 -10.51
N GLU A 131 -11.31 3.61 -10.84
CA GLU A 131 -10.29 4.66 -11.06
C GLU A 131 -9.81 5.21 -9.72
N ALA A 132 -8.48 5.27 -9.55
CA ALA A 132 -7.86 5.84 -8.37
C ALA A 132 -7.88 7.37 -8.45
N LEU A 133 -8.32 8.00 -7.37
CA LEU A 133 -8.39 9.45 -7.26
C LEU A 133 -8.00 9.91 -5.86
N THR A 134 -7.45 11.11 -5.76
CA THR A 134 -7.08 11.70 -4.47
C THR A 134 -8.08 12.78 -4.07
N LEU A 135 -8.65 12.63 -2.88
CA LEU A 135 -9.57 13.56 -2.24
C LEU A 135 -8.84 14.33 -1.14
N ALA A 136 -8.80 15.65 -1.26
CA ALA A 136 -8.29 16.50 -0.18
C ALA A 136 -9.18 16.41 1.06
N ALA A 137 -8.59 16.20 2.24
CA ALA A 137 -9.33 16.02 3.50
C ALA A 137 -10.15 17.25 3.90
N GLN A 138 -9.80 18.45 3.41
CA GLN A 138 -10.58 19.68 3.60
C GLN A 138 -12.00 19.60 3.03
N ARG A 139 -12.24 18.70 2.07
CA ARG A 139 -13.56 18.48 1.47
C ARG A 139 -14.39 17.45 2.24
N VAL A 140 -13.75 16.71 3.15
CA VAL A 140 -14.42 15.76 4.02
C VAL A 140 -15.09 16.54 5.15
N ILE A 141 -16.38 16.29 5.32
CA ILE A 141 -17.21 16.88 6.36
C ILE A 141 -17.20 15.99 7.60
N THR A 142 -17.22 14.67 7.40
CA THR A 142 -17.32 13.71 8.50
C THR A 142 -16.71 12.37 8.10
N PHE A 143 -15.91 11.81 9.00
CA PHE A 143 -15.43 10.43 8.93
C PHE A 143 -16.31 9.56 9.83
N GLY A 144 -17.19 8.76 9.24
CA GLY A 144 -18.06 7.84 9.98
C GLY A 144 -17.52 6.41 10.02
N LYS A 145 -18.16 5.55 10.81
CA LYS A 145 -17.81 4.12 10.91
C LYS A 145 -17.89 3.35 9.58
N GLN A 146 -18.80 3.75 8.69
CA GLN A 146 -19.03 3.08 7.40
C GLN A 146 -19.06 4.04 6.21
N VAL A 147 -19.21 5.34 6.46
CA VAL A 147 -19.47 6.35 5.45
C VAL A 147 -18.63 7.58 5.74
N THR A 148 -17.93 8.06 4.72
CA THR A 148 -17.22 9.33 4.72
C THR A 148 -18.02 10.33 3.89
N VAL A 149 -18.42 11.45 4.50
CA VAL A 149 -19.31 12.43 3.85
C VAL A 149 -18.50 13.61 3.31
N ILE A 150 -18.75 14.01 2.06
CA ILE A 150 -18.03 15.11 1.41
C ILE A 150 -18.95 16.25 0.92
N ALA A 151 -18.38 17.45 0.82
CA ALA A 151 -19.04 18.62 0.25
C ALA A 151 -18.88 18.66 -1.29
N GLU A 152 -19.76 17.93 -2.00
CA GLU A 152 -20.03 17.99 -3.46
C GLU A 152 -18.87 17.63 -4.43
N GLU A 153 -19.21 17.34 -5.71
CA GLU A 153 -18.44 16.55 -6.70
C GLU A 153 -17.23 17.25 -7.35
N ASP A 154 -17.08 18.58 -7.30
CA ASP A 154 -16.14 19.34 -8.16
C ASP A 154 -14.64 19.35 -7.73
N ALA A 155 -14.05 18.21 -7.37
CA ALA A 155 -12.59 18.14 -7.20
C ALA A 155 -12.03 16.72 -7.26
N PHE A 156 -12.26 16.05 -8.38
CA PHE A 156 -11.36 14.98 -8.81
C PHE A 156 -10.16 15.69 -9.47
N ILE A 157 -9.03 15.81 -8.77
CA ILE A 157 -7.76 16.15 -9.44
C ILE A 157 -7.35 14.94 -10.27
N THR A 158 -7.74 14.93 -11.55
CA THR A 158 -7.08 14.09 -12.54
C THR A 158 -5.64 14.59 -12.67
N GLU A 159 -4.69 13.97 -11.97
CA GLU A 159 -3.29 14.07 -12.38
C GLU A 159 -3.12 13.30 -13.70
N THR A 160 -3.54 13.93 -14.78
CA THR A 160 -3.07 13.65 -16.13
C THR A 160 -3.03 14.96 -16.88
N THR A 161 -1.95 15.70 -16.67
CA THR A 161 -1.17 16.33 -17.75
C THR A 161 0.13 16.79 -17.15
N VAL A 162 1.20 16.04 -17.42
CA VAL A 162 2.51 16.65 -17.64
C VAL A 162 2.40 17.48 -18.92
N PRO A 163 2.48 18.83 -18.89
CA PRO A 163 2.80 19.54 -20.11
C PRO A 163 4.31 19.39 -20.34
N VAL A 164 4.64 18.41 -21.19
CA VAL A 164 5.87 18.38 -21.98
C VAL A 164 6.06 19.77 -22.60
N THR A 165 6.96 20.55 -22.01
CA THR A 165 7.53 21.72 -22.69
C THR A 165 8.89 21.31 -23.23
N LYS A 166 8.83 20.76 -24.44
CA LYS A 166 9.73 20.98 -25.58
C LYS A 166 11.13 21.53 -25.23
N GLU A 167 12.12 20.64 -25.17
CA GLU A 167 13.37 20.85 -25.94
C GLU A 167 13.01 20.97 -27.44
N PRO A 168 13.75 21.73 -28.28
CA PRO A 168 15.19 21.52 -28.58
C PRO A 168 15.93 22.83 -29.02
N PRO A 169 17.15 22.87 -29.65
CA PRO A 169 18.13 21.82 -29.98
C PRO A 169 19.60 22.12 -29.59
N VAL A 170 20.38 21.04 -29.52
CA VAL A 170 21.85 20.97 -29.49
C VAL A 170 22.46 21.37 -30.84
N GLN A 171 23.61 22.08 -30.87
CA GLN A 171 24.71 21.91 -31.86
C GLN A 171 25.98 22.80 -31.58
N PRO A 172 27.17 22.52 -32.15
CA PRO A 172 28.32 21.85 -31.47
C PRO A 172 29.73 22.48 -31.69
N LYS A 173 30.80 21.78 -31.19
CA LYS A 173 32.26 21.89 -31.48
C LYS A 173 33.02 23.08 -30.85
N GLU A 174 34.30 23.03 -30.42
CA GLU A 174 35.47 22.24 -30.86
C GLU A 174 36.67 22.37 -29.86
N GLU A 175 37.54 21.34 -29.82
CA GLU A 175 39.05 21.37 -29.76
C GLU A 175 39.84 21.99 -28.57
N VAL A 176 41.04 21.55 -28.10
CA VAL A 176 42.11 20.60 -28.51
C VAL A 176 42.98 20.20 -27.27
N ALA A 177 43.24 18.89 -27.09
CA ALA A 177 44.47 18.10 -26.73
C ALA A 177 45.58 18.57 -25.71
N PRO A 178 46.67 17.77 -25.44
CA PRO A 178 46.94 16.32 -25.59
C PRO A 178 47.66 15.57 -24.39
N ALA A 179 47.41 14.25 -24.28
CA ALA A 179 48.34 13.07 -24.11
C ALA A 179 49.37 12.94 -22.93
N PRO A 180 49.99 11.76 -22.68
CA PRO A 180 49.56 10.32 -22.75
C PRO A 180 50.05 9.46 -21.55
N VAL A 181 49.56 8.21 -21.35
CA VAL A 181 50.37 6.95 -21.15
C VAL A 181 49.46 5.69 -21.27
N VAL A 182 49.62 5.00 -22.42
CA VAL A 182 49.80 3.55 -22.68
C VAL A 182 48.81 2.47 -22.16
N LYS A 183 48.02 1.96 -23.13
CA LYS A 183 47.79 0.56 -23.59
C LYS A 183 47.65 -0.59 -22.57
N THR A 184 46.56 -1.34 -22.68
CA THR A 184 46.55 -2.75 -23.14
C THR A 184 45.20 -3.06 -23.80
N ALA A 185 45.23 -3.92 -24.83
CA ALA A 185 44.16 -4.19 -25.80
C ALA A 185 43.07 -5.18 -25.31
N LEU A 186 41.88 -5.00 -25.89
CA LEU A 186 40.64 -5.80 -25.91
C LEU A 186 40.80 -7.14 -26.69
N PRO A 187 39.74 -7.95 -26.95
CA PRO A 187 38.38 -8.16 -26.36
C PRO A 187 38.07 -9.68 -26.13
N VAL A 188 36.93 -10.10 -25.55
CA VAL A 188 35.78 -10.84 -26.19
C VAL A 188 34.64 -11.16 -25.18
N GLU A 189 33.40 -11.01 -25.67
CA GLU A 189 32.17 -11.82 -25.43
C GLU A 189 31.42 -11.93 -24.08
N ALA A 190 30.17 -11.44 -24.13
CA ALA A 190 28.90 -12.16 -23.87
C ALA A 190 28.39 -12.50 -22.45
N ALA A 191 27.05 -12.47 -22.37
CA ALA A 191 26.11 -12.99 -21.34
C ALA A 191 25.86 -12.10 -20.10
N GLU A 192 24.73 -11.38 -20.02
CA GLU A 192 23.41 -11.77 -19.45
C GLU A 192 23.28 -11.48 -17.93
N LYS A 193 22.47 -10.48 -17.55
CA LYS A 193 21.11 -10.55 -16.93
C LYS A 193 21.10 -10.91 -15.42
N GLN A 194 20.63 -10.01 -14.54
CA GLN A 194 19.23 -9.86 -14.03
C GLN A 194 18.89 -10.96 -12.99
N GLN A 195 18.51 -10.71 -11.72
CA GLN A 195 17.31 -10.05 -11.15
C GLN A 195 17.49 -9.98 -9.60
N GLU A 196 16.83 -9.07 -8.87
CA GLU A 196 15.58 -9.40 -8.16
C GLU A 196 14.66 -8.18 -7.96
N GLU A 197 13.59 -8.15 -8.74
CA GLU A 197 12.31 -7.51 -8.42
C GLU A 197 11.22 -8.39 -9.10
N PRO A 198 10.61 -9.39 -8.43
CA PRO A 198 9.70 -10.26 -9.18
C PRO A 198 8.53 -10.89 -8.38
N GLU A 199 7.52 -10.13 -7.91
CA GLU A 199 6.26 -10.78 -7.48
C GLU A 199 4.96 -10.23 -8.08
N LYS A 200 4.92 -8.99 -8.59
CA LYS A 200 3.76 -8.51 -9.40
C LYS A 200 4.02 -8.43 -10.90
N LYS A 201 5.28 -8.33 -11.35
CA LYS A 201 5.64 -8.29 -12.79
C LYS A 201 5.96 -9.66 -13.40
N VAL A 202 6.25 -10.68 -12.59
CA VAL A 202 6.59 -12.03 -13.07
C VAL A 202 5.35 -12.87 -13.37
N ASP A 203 4.27 -12.59 -12.68
CA ASP A 203 2.97 -13.24 -12.86
C ASP A 203 2.36 -12.97 -14.25
N ASP A 204 2.55 -11.76 -14.78
CA ASP A 204 2.02 -11.35 -16.10
C ASP A 204 2.73 -12.07 -17.26
N LYS A 205 4.05 -12.27 -17.12
CA LYS A 205 4.86 -12.94 -18.15
C LYS A 205 4.60 -14.44 -18.19
N HIS A 206 4.42 -15.08 -17.03
CA HIS A 206 4.05 -16.49 -16.95
C HIS A 206 2.62 -16.74 -17.44
N ARG A 207 1.65 -15.87 -17.11
CA ARG A 207 0.28 -15.97 -17.66
C ARG A 207 0.27 -15.92 -19.19
N LYS A 208 0.97 -14.95 -19.77
CA LYS A 208 1.05 -14.79 -21.24
C LYS A 208 1.72 -15.97 -21.94
N PHE A 209 2.60 -16.71 -21.26
CA PHE A 209 3.26 -17.89 -21.82
C PHE A 209 2.43 -19.18 -21.72
N LEU A 210 1.55 -19.26 -20.73
CA LEU A 210 0.67 -20.41 -20.52
C LEU A 210 -0.60 -20.32 -21.37
N LEU A 211 -1.05 -19.11 -21.69
CA LEU A 211 -2.23 -18.89 -22.52
C LEU A 211 -2.07 -19.49 -23.93
N GLY A 212 -2.99 -20.36 -24.32
CA GLY A 212 -3.02 -21.00 -25.65
C GLY A 212 -2.18 -22.28 -25.78
N LYS A 213 -1.52 -22.75 -24.70
CA LYS A 213 -0.86 -24.07 -24.67
C LYS A 213 -1.83 -25.18 -24.28
N LYS A 214 -1.42 -26.45 -24.46
CA LYS A 214 -2.26 -27.59 -24.08
C LYS A 214 -1.78 -28.23 -22.80
N ALA A 215 -2.70 -28.65 -21.93
CA ALA A 215 -2.36 -29.36 -20.72
C ALA A 215 -1.85 -30.78 -21.07
N SER A 216 -0.67 -31.16 -20.60
CA SER A 216 -0.11 -32.50 -20.84
C SER A 216 -0.75 -33.56 -19.93
N ARG A 217 -1.42 -33.14 -18.85
CA ARG A 217 -2.15 -33.97 -17.89
C ARG A 217 -3.42 -33.26 -17.42
N ARG A 218 -4.34 -34.05 -16.86
CA ARG A 218 -5.53 -33.53 -16.17
C ARG A 218 -5.11 -32.85 -14.88
N ILE A 219 -5.58 -31.62 -14.65
CA ILE A 219 -5.34 -30.86 -13.43
C ILE A 219 -6.68 -30.72 -12.70
N GLU A 220 -6.70 -31.11 -11.44
CA GLU A 220 -7.86 -31.04 -10.55
C GLU A 220 -7.49 -30.25 -9.29
N THR A 221 -8.50 -29.59 -8.71
CA THR A 221 -8.39 -28.97 -7.38
C THR A 221 -8.35 -30.03 -6.28
N ASP A 222 -7.90 -29.66 -5.08
CA ASP A 222 -7.90 -30.56 -3.92
C ASP A 222 -9.33 -30.97 -3.48
N ASN A 223 -10.35 -30.27 -3.97
CA ASN A 223 -11.77 -30.57 -3.77
C ASN A 223 -12.37 -31.45 -4.89
N GLY A 224 -11.55 -31.98 -5.81
CA GLY A 224 -11.99 -32.88 -6.90
C GLY A 224 -12.66 -32.19 -8.09
N VAL A 225 -12.63 -30.84 -8.16
CA VAL A 225 -13.11 -30.09 -9.33
C VAL A 225 -12.02 -30.05 -10.40
N ILE A 226 -12.35 -30.45 -11.62
CA ILE A 226 -11.42 -30.45 -12.76
C ILE A 226 -11.20 -29.02 -13.26
N ILE A 227 -9.93 -28.61 -13.35
CA ILE A 227 -9.51 -27.30 -13.87
C ILE A 227 -9.32 -27.38 -15.39
N VAL A 228 -8.64 -28.42 -15.87
CA VAL A 228 -8.44 -28.71 -17.30
C VAL A 228 -8.20 -30.21 -17.49
N ASP A 229 -8.77 -30.79 -18.54
CA ASP A 229 -8.53 -32.18 -18.93
C ASP A 229 -7.20 -32.32 -19.71
N GLN A 230 -6.65 -33.53 -19.74
CA GLN A 230 -5.48 -33.83 -20.55
C GLN A 230 -5.73 -33.52 -22.03
N GLY A 231 -4.86 -32.71 -22.63
CA GLY A 231 -4.98 -32.20 -24.00
C GLY A 231 -5.85 -30.95 -24.15
N GLY A 232 -6.47 -30.46 -23.06
CA GLY A 232 -7.29 -29.25 -23.04
C GLY A 232 -6.45 -27.98 -23.19
N GLU A 233 -7.02 -26.96 -23.83
CA GLU A 233 -6.35 -25.68 -24.03
C GLU A 233 -6.37 -24.83 -22.76
N ILE A 234 -5.26 -24.17 -22.49
CA ILE A 234 -5.08 -23.26 -21.36
C ILE A 234 -5.64 -21.90 -21.76
N THR A 235 -6.90 -21.70 -21.42
CA THR A 235 -7.59 -20.41 -21.56
C THR A 235 -7.37 -19.53 -20.33
N GLU A 236 -7.75 -18.26 -20.42
CA GLU A 236 -7.71 -17.35 -19.27
C GLU A 236 -8.54 -17.89 -18.09
N GLU A 237 -9.66 -18.56 -18.37
CA GLU A 237 -10.50 -19.18 -17.34
C GLU A 237 -9.78 -20.33 -16.62
N VAL A 238 -8.98 -21.13 -17.34
CA VAL A 238 -8.17 -22.21 -16.77
C VAL A 238 -7.06 -21.63 -15.87
N LEU A 239 -6.41 -20.55 -16.30
CA LEU A 239 -5.37 -19.87 -15.49
C LEU A 239 -5.95 -19.26 -14.22
N GLN A 240 -7.13 -18.64 -14.30
CA GLN A 240 -7.81 -18.09 -13.13
C GLN A 240 -8.23 -19.19 -12.16
N LYS A 241 -8.83 -20.29 -12.65
CA LYS A 241 -9.19 -21.46 -11.83
C LYS A 241 -7.96 -22.09 -11.17
N ALA A 242 -6.85 -22.23 -11.91
CA ALA A 242 -5.60 -22.74 -11.37
C ALA A 242 -4.98 -21.81 -10.33
N LYS A 243 -5.08 -20.48 -10.51
CA LYS A 243 -4.61 -19.49 -9.53
C LYS A 243 -5.44 -19.54 -8.24
N LEU A 244 -6.76 -19.54 -8.36
CA LEU A 244 -7.68 -19.59 -7.22
C LEU A 244 -7.55 -20.89 -6.43
N ALA A 245 -7.22 -21.99 -7.10
CA ALA A 245 -7.00 -23.29 -6.47
C ALA A 245 -5.55 -23.54 -6.01
N GLY A 246 -4.63 -22.58 -6.16
CA GLY A 246 -3.21 -22.78 -5.81
C GLY A 246 -2.47 -23.77 -6.72
N LYS A 247 -3.07 -24.22 -7.82
CA LYS A 247 -2.55 -25.20 -8.79
C LYS A 247 -1.83 -24.56 -9.99
N PHE A 248 -1.53 -23.26 -9.94
CA PHE A 248 -0.90 -22.52 -11.04
C PHE A 248 0.50 -23.04 -11.40
N VAL A 249 1.29 -23.42 -10.40
CA VAL A 249 2.64 -24.00 -10.59
C VAL A 249 2.56 -25.41 -11.18
N GLU A 250 1.58 -26.20 -10.77
CA GLU A 250 1.36 -27.55 -11.31
C GLU A 250 0.90 -27.48 -12.78
N LEU A 251 0.03 -26.52 -13.10
CA LEU A 251 -0.38 -26.24 -14.47
C LEU A 251 0.82 -25.81 -15.33
N SER A 252 1.70 -24.93 -14.82
CA SER A 252 2.84 -24.42 -15.59
C SER A 252 3.91 -25.48 -15.90
N MET A 253 4.05 -26.49 -15.05
CA MET A 253 4.95 -27.63 -15.27
C MET A 253 4.38 -28.70 -16.20
N ASN A 254 3.06 -28.68 -16.46
CA ASN A 254 2.36 -29.71 -17.23
C ASN A 254 1.70 -29.12 -18.50
N ILE A 255 2.48 -28.37 -19.28
CA ILE A 255 2.06 -27.80 -20.57
C ILE A 255 2.83 -28.42 -21.74
N GLN A 256 2.18 -28.51 -22.90
CA GLN A 256 2.76 -28.91 -24.18
C GLN A 256 2.52 -27.84 -25.24
#